data_AF-A0AAV8BVA7-F1
#
_entry.id   AF-A0AAV8BVA7-F1
#
_cell.length_a   1.000
_cell.length_b   1.000
_cell.length_c   1.000
_cell.angle_alpha   90.00
_cell.angle_beta   90.00
_cell.angle_gamma   90.00
#
_symmetry.space_group_name_H-M   'P 1'
#
loop_
_entity.id
_entity.type
_entity.pdbx_description
1 polymer ?
#
loop_
_entity_poly.entity_id
_entity_poly.type
_entity_poly.pdbx_seq_one_letter_code
_entity_poly.pdbx_strand_id
1 'polypeptide(L)'
;MYYSQSYSATLLCLSLSLSLSLSLSQPKSGLKLENRNREKKRERNRKQAQANGCSLCRLFHPPPLHIALSRLCRAFQIADPQWHPATATWYGSVDGDGSDGGACGYGSLVDVVPYKARVGAVSPVLFKNGEGCGACYKVKCLDQSICSRRAVTIIVTDECPGGYCSGGKTHFDLSGAAFSRMAVSGHGPQLRNRGEISVVFRRTPCKYHQQNIAFHVNEGSTPFWLSLLVEYEDGDGDIGAMQIQQANSAQ
;
A
#
# COMPACT_ATOMS: atom_id res chain seq x y z
N MET A 1 31.80 -22.37 -13.57
CA MET A 1 31.41 -23.61 -12.88
C MET A 1 30.10 -23.36 -12.14
N TYR A 2 29.08 -24.21 -12.40
CA TYR A 2 27.77 -24.39 -11.75
C TYR A 2 26.82 -23.16 -11.69
N TYR A 3 25.77 -22.99 -12.53
CA TYR A 3 24.60 -23.78 -12.97
C TYR A 3 23.37 -23.69 -12.04
N SER A 4 22.21 -23.40 -12.65
CA SER A 4 20.81 -23.73 -12.28
C SER A 4 19.91 -22.52 -11.96
N GLN A 5 18.68 -22.37 -12.46
CA GLN A 5 17.92 -22.95 -13.57
C GLN A 5 16.75 -21.97 -13.81
N SER A 6 16.45 -21.66 -15.06
CA SER A 6 15.25 -20.92 -15.45
C SER A 6 14.01 -21.82 -15.38
N TYR A 7 12.92 -21.32 -14.79
CA TYR A 7 11.59 -21.88 -15.02
C TYR A 7 10.81 -20.96 -15.95
N SER A 8 10.65 -21.44 -17.18
CA SER A 8 9.75 -20.92 -18.21
C SER A 8 8.32 -21.34 -17.87
N ALA A 9 7.38 -20.39 -17.97
CA ALA A 9 5.96 -20.69 -18.08
C ALA A 9 5.42 -19.98 -19.32
N THR A 10 5.54 -20.66 -20.45
CA THR A 10 4.87 -20.36 -21.71
C THR A 10 3.36 -20.58 -21.53
N LEU A 11 2.52 -19.62 -21.89
CA LEU A 11 1.13 -19.89 -22.25
C LEU A 11 0.68 -18.97 -23.39
N LEU A 12 0.48 -19.58 -24.56
CA LEU A 12 -0.14 -19.00 -25.75
C LEU A 12 -1.64 -18.77 -25.54
N CYS A 13 -2.20 -17.70 -26.12
CA CYS A 13 -3.38 -17.83 -26.99
C CYS A 13 -3.76 -16.55 -27.77
N LEU A 14 -3.66 -16.69 -29.09
CA LEU A 14 -4.64 -16.33 -30.14
C LEU A 14 -4.97 -14.85 -30.40
N SER A 15 -4.34 -14.40 -31.48
CA SER A 15 -4.77 -13.36 -32.42
C SER A 15 -6.24 -13.47 -32.84
N LEU A 16 -6.99 -12.37 -32.74
CA LEU A 16 -8.08 -12.03 -33.64
C LEU A 16 -7.92 -10.58 -34.09
N SER A 17 -7.69 -10.40 -35.38
CA SER A 17 -7.71 -9.14 -36.11
C SER A 17 -9.15 -8.75 -36.44
N LEU A 18 -9.55 -7.52 -36.14
CA LEU A 18 -10.72 -6.89 -36.76
C LEU A 18 -10.46 -5.40 -36.94
N SER A 19 -10.42 -4.98 -38.20
CA SER A 19 -10.23 -3.61 -38.67
C SER A 19 -11.53 -2.83 -38.55
N LEU A 20 -11.51 -1.63 -37.95
CA LEU A 20 -12.48 -0.59 -38.31
C LEU A 20 -11.90 0.80 -38.07
N SER A 21 -11.78 1.54 -39.16
CA SER A 21 -11.43 2.95 -39.22
C SER A 21 -12.61 3.81 -38.79
N LEU A 22 -12.38 4.87 -38.02
CA LEU A 22 -13.21 6.07 -38.11
C LEU A 22 -12.46 7.32 -37.61
N SER A 23 -12.60 8.36 -38.41
CA SER A 23 -11.95 9.67 -38.45
C SER A 23 -12.25 10.58 -37.26
N LEU A 24 -11.26 11.40 -36.89
CA LEU A 24 -11.39 12.52 -35.97
C LEU A 24 -12.35 13.59 -36.52
N SER A 25 -13.29 14.04 -35.68
CA SER A 25 -13.90 15.36 -35.82
C SER A 25 -13.99 16.01 -34.44
N GLN A 26 -13.27 17.12 -34.25
CA GLN A 26 -13.35 17.99 -33.07
C GLN A 26 -14.75 18.64 -32.96
N PRO A 27 -15.15 19.07 -31.74
CA PRO A 27 -15.96 20.28 -31.66
C PRO A 27 -15.46 21.30 -30.62
N LYS A 28 -15.54 22.57 -31.04
CA LYS A 28 -15.29 23.78 -30.26
C LYS A 28 -16.50 24.13 -29.37
N SER A 29 -16.17 24.63 -28.18
CA SER A 29 -16.80 25.68 -27.36
C SER A 29 -18.33 25.89 -27.34
N GLY A 30 -18.88 25.75 -26.13
CA GLY A 30 -19.84 26.70 -25.55
C GLY A 30 -21.33 26.34 -25.65
N LEU A 31 -21.99 26.10 -24.52
CA LEU A 31 -22.99 27.04 -23.97
C LEU A 31 -23.56 26.55 -22.63
N LYS A 32 -23.46 27.45 -21.66
CA LYS A 32 -23.88 27.32 -20.27
C LYS A 32 -25.35 27.72 -20.17
N LEU A 33 -26.30 26.82 -20.49
CA LEU A 33 -27.72 27.02 -20.15
C LEU A 33 -28.55 25.73 -20.04
N GLU A 34 -27.92 24.55 -19.96
CA GLU A 34 -28.62 23.24 -19.95
C GLU A 34 -28.48 22.46 -18.63
N ASN A 35 -28.07 23.14 -17.54
CA ASN A 35 -27.82 22.49 -16.25
C ASN A 35 -29.00 22.47 -15.26
N ARG A 36 -30.10 23.19 -15.50
CA ARG A 36 -31.28 23.16 -14.58
C ARG A 36 -32.30 22.04 -14.85
N ASN A 37 -32.28 21.43 -16.04
CA ASN A 37 -33.22 20.36 -16.40
C ASN A 37 -32.67 18.94 -16.19
N ARG A 38 -31.37 18.78 -15.93
CA ARG A 38 -30.74 17.46 -15.66
C ARG A 38 -30.85 17.01 -14.20
N GLU A 39 -31.00 17.93 -13.25
CA GLU A 39 -31.16 17.58 -11.82
C GLU A 39 -32.56 17.04 -11.51
N LYS A 40 -33.63 17.60 -12.09
CA LYS A 40 -35.01 17.09 -11.89
C LYS A 40 -35.27 15.70 -12.53
N LYS A 41 -34.46 15.27 -13.50
CA LYS A 41 -34.56 13.93 -14.12
C LYS A 41 -33.80 12.85 -13.34
N ARG A 42 -32.75 13.22 -12.60
CA ARG A 42 -31.96 12.29 -11.76
C ARG A 42 -32.65 11.91 -10.46
N GLU A 43 -33.49 12.79 -9.91
CA GLU A 43 -34.25 12.53 -8.68
C GLU A 43 -35.49 11.64 -8.91
N ARG A 44 -36.07 11.68 -10.11
CA ARG A 44 -37.19 10.82 -10.53
C ARG A 44 -36.75 9.38 -10.82
N ASN A 45 -35.53 9.18 -11.33
CA ASN A 45 -34.96 7.84 -11.59
C ASN A 45 -34.43 7.14 -10.32
N ARG A 46 -34.17 7.87 -9.22
CA ARG A 46 -33.76 7.29 -7.93
C ARG A 46 -34.90 6.64 -7.15
N LYS A 47 -36.16 6.97 -7.45
CA LYS A 47 -37.35 6.40 -6.78
C LYS A 47 -37.98 5.19 -7.48
N GLN A 48 -37.43 4.74 -8.63
CA GLN A 48 -38.01 3.64 -9.42
C GLN A 48 -37.19 2.32 -9.37
N ALA A 49 -36.00 2.31 -8.76
CA ALA A 49 -35.13 1.11 -8.72
C ALA A 49 -35.25 0.29 -7.42
N GLN A 50 -36.35 0.48 -6.68
CA GLN A 50 -36.55 -0.16 -5.37
C GLN A 50 -37.96 -0.74 -5.28
N ALA A 51 -38.31 -1.64 -6.20
CA ALA A 51 -39.43 -2.55 -6.05
C ALA A 51 -39.33 -3.68 -7.09
N ASN A 52 -39.55 -4.91 -6.63
CA ASN A 52 -39.79 -6.15 -7.40
C ASN A 52 -38.52 -6.84 -7.91
N GLY A 53 -38.24 -8.10 -7.62
CA GLY A 53 -39.07 -9.15 -7.03
C GLY A 53 -38.48 -10.48 -7.46
N CYS A 54 -38.06 -11.28 -6.49
CA CYS A 54 -37.59 -12.65 -6.66
C CYS A 54 -38.75 -13.51 -7.20
N SER A 55 -38.56 -14.23 -8.31
CA SER A 55 -39.45 -15.34 -8.68
C SER A 55 -38.70 -16.43 -9.44
N LEU A 56 -39.02 -17.65 -9.05
CA LEU A 56 -38.40 -18.92 -9.41
C LEU A 56 -38.58 -19.28 -10.89
N CYS A 57 -37.54 -19.85 -11.49
CA CYS A 57 -37.70 -20.86 -12.55
C CYS A 57 -36.88 -22.10 -12.18
N ARG A 58 -37.57 -23.24 -12.03
CA ARG A 58 -37.00 -24.58 -11.85
C ARG A 58 -37.00 -25.32 -13.20
N LEU A 59 -35.84 -25.94 -13.47
CA LEU A 59 -35.59 -27.20 -14.20
C LEU A 59 -35.72 -27.18 -15.73
N PHE A 60 -34.61 -27.46 -16.43
CA PHE A 60 -34.24 -28.79 -16.98
C PHE A 60 -32.76 -28.75 -17.44
N HIS A 61 -31.95 -29.74 -17.02
CA HIS A 61 -30.56 -30.01 -17.47
C HIS A 61 -30.58 -31.08 -18.59
N PRO A 62 -29.60 -31.13 -19.53
CA PRO A 62 -28.35 -31.89 -19.33
C PRO A 62 -27.08 -31.17 -19.90
N PRO A 63 -25.85 -31.69 -19.66
CA PRO A 63 -24.64 -30.89 -19.43
C PRO A 63 -23.87 -30.56 -20.71
N PRO A 64 -22.92 -29.61 -20.64
CA PRO A 64 -21.54 -30.07 -20.64
C PRO A 64 -20.67 -29.36 -19.60
N LEU A 65 -19.80 -30.16 -18.97
CA LEU A 65 -18.51 -29.80 -18.39
C LEU A 65 -18.23 -28.30 -18.20
N HIS A 66 -18.83 -27.71 -17.16
CA HIS A 66 -18.27 -26.50 -16.59
C HIS A 66 -17.10 -26.93 -15.71
N ILE A 67 -15.88 -26.79 -16.23
CA ILE A 67 -14.74 -26.54 -15.36
C ILE A 67 -15.06 -25.21 -14.70
N ALA A 68 -15.68 -25.28 -13.52
CA ALA A 68 -15.71 -24.16 -12.60
C ALA A 68 -14.24 -23.94 -12.22
N LEU A 69 -13.54 -23.08 -12.97
CA LEU A 69 -12.45 -22.33 -12.37
C LEU A 69 -13.12 -21.50 -11.28
N SER A 70 -13.18 -22.07 -10.08
CA SER A 70 -13.27 -21.33 -8.86
C SER A 70 -12.14 -20.31 -8.92
N ARG A 71 -12.44 -19.09 -9.35
CA ARG A 71 -11.63 -17.91 -9.10
C ARG A 71 -11.61 -17.71 -7.58
N LEU A 72 -10.83 -18.53 -6.90
CA LEU A 72 -10.22 -18.15 -5.64
C LEU A 72 -9.12 -17.16 -5.99
N CYS A 73 -9.50 -15.94 -6.41
CA CYS A 73 -8.66 -14.80 -6.12
C CYS A 73 -8.81 -14.58 -4.62
N ARG A 74 -8.17 -15.44 -3.82
CA ARG A 74 -8.02 -15.20 -2.40
C ARG A 74 -7.06 -14.03 -2.36
N ALA A 75 -7.58 -12.82 -2.16
CA ALA A 75 -6.75 -11.71 -1.74
C ALA A 75 -5.95 -12.26 -0.54
N PHE A 76 -4.66 -12.46 -0.75
CA PHE A 76 -3.79 -12.99 0.28
C PHE A 76 -3.74 -11.88 1.32
N GLN A 77 -4.60 -11.95 2.32
CA GLN A 77 -4.61 -10.96 3.38
C GLN A 77 -3.29 -11.13 4.13
N ILE A 78 -2.30 -10.28 3.85
CA ILE A 78 -1.03 -10.17 4.59
C ILE A 78 -1.27 -9.53 5.97
N ALA A 79 -2.39 -9.87 6.60
CA ALA A 79 -2.49 -9.73 8.04
C ALA A 79 -1.84 -10.99 8.61
N ASP A 80 -0.59 -10.88 9.05
CA ASP A 80 -0.03 -11.93 9.89
C ASP A 80 -0.83 -11.94 11.20
N PRO A 81 -1.59 -13.00 11.50
CA PRO A 81 -2.33 -13.05 12.75
C PRO A 81 -1.39 -13.14 13.96
N GLN A 82 -0.18 -13.65 13.78
CA GLN A 82 0.80 -13.90 14.82
C GLN A 82 1.62 -12.66 15.15
N TRP A 83 2.02 -12.54 16.41
CA TRP A 83 2.92 -11.50 16.88
C TRP A 83 4.32 -12.09 17.00
N HIS A 84 5.30 -11.38 16.46
CA HIS A 84 6.71 -11.77 16.49
C HIS A 84 7.51 -10.85 17.41
N PRO A 85 8.52 -11.37 18.11
CA PRO A 85 9.40 -10.55 18.93
C PRO A 85 10.31 -9.67 18.07
N ALA A 86 10.57 -8.45 18.55
CA ALA A 86 11.55 -7.53 17.99
C ALA A 86 12.05 -6.58 19.08
N THR A 87 13.02 -5.73 18.75
CA THR A 87 13.36 -4.56 19.57
C THR A 87 13.06 -3.27 18.80
N ALA A 88 12.96 -2.17 19.54
CA ALA A 88 12.74 -0.86 18.95
C ALA A 88 13.52 0.24 19.66
N THR A 89 14.06 1.17 18.87
CA THR A 89 14.56 2.47 19.30
C THR A 89 13.76 3.58 18.63
N TRP A 90 14.22 4.82 18.76
CA TRP A 90 13.68 5.95 18.06
C TRP A 90 14.76 6.94 17.63
N TYR A 91 14.45 7.71 16.59
CA TYR A 91 15.34 8.72 16.03
C TYR A 91 14.59 10.01 15.66
N GLY A 92 15.36 11.03 15.29
CA GLY A 92 14.84 12.33 14.90
C GLY A 92 14.35 13.16 16.09
N SER A 93 13.43 14.08 15.82
CA SER A 93 12.88 14.95 16.86
C SER A 93 11.86 14.22 17.72
N VAL A 94 11.76 14.65 18.97
CA VAL A 94 11.00 14.03 20.06
C VAL A 94 9.54 13.72 19.70
N ASP A 95 8.88 14.65 19.01
CA ASP A 95 7.48 14.53 18.56
C ASP A 95 7.36 14.59 17.03
N GLY A 96 8.46 14.36 16.30
CA GLY A 96 8.50 14.45 14.85
C GLY A 96 8.40 13.11 14.13
N ASP A 97 8.65 13.22 12.84
CA ASP A 97 8.52 12.26 11.75
C ASP A 97 9.77 11.44 11.46
N GLY A 98 10.82 11.58 12.27
CA GLY A 98 12.10 10.89 12.03
C GLY A 98 12.95 11.72 11.08
N SER A 99 12.95 11.38 9.79
CA SER A 99 13.69 12.10 8.74
C SER A 99 12.94 12.07 7.40
N ASP A 100 13.10 13.14 6.63
CA ASP A 100 12.72 13.26 5.22
C ASP A 100 13.76 12.65 4.24
N GLY A 101 14.94 12.29 4.73
CA GLY A 101 16.03 11.71 3.93
C GLY A 101 16.05 10.18 3.88
N GLY A 102 14.93 9.51 4.16
CA GLY A 102 14.89 8.06 4.30
C GLY A 102 15.14 7.28 3.00
N ALA A 103 15.66 6.06 3.14
CA ALA A 103 16.06 5.18 2.04
C ALA A 103 14.93 4.82 1.05
N CYS A 104 13.65 4.96 1.44
CA CYS A 104 12.52 4.72 0.55
C CYS A 104 12.15 5.91 -0.34
N GLY A 105 12.75 7.09 -0.13
CA GLY A 105 12.54 8.26 -1.00
C GLY A 105 11.24 9.03 -0.78
N TYR A 106 10.46 8.74 0.26
CA TYR A 106 9.18 9.42 0.53
C TYR A 106 9.31 10.93 0.87
N GLY A 107 10.52 11.43 1.18
CA GLY A 107 10.73 12.85 1.37
C GLY A 107 9.87 13.44 2.48
N SER A 108 9.38 14.67 2.27
CA SER A 108 8.51 15.38 3.20
C SER A 108 7.13 14.75 3.42
N LEU A 109 6.79 13.68 2.69
CA LEU A 109 5.51 12.97 2.91
C LEU A 109 5.44 12.35 4.31
N VAL A 110 6.57 12.08 4.94
CA VAL A 110 6.62 11.45 6.27
C VAL A 110 5.91 12.28 7.36
N ASP A 111 5.83 13.61 7.23
CA ASP A 111 5.16 14.50 8.19
C ASP A 111 3.68 14.81 7.84
N VAL A 112 3.23 14.52 6.62
CA VAL A 112 1.87 14.86 6.19
C VAL A 112 0.93 13.66 6.24
N VAL A 113 -0.38 13.91 6.25
CA VAL A 113 -1.40 12.85 6.20
C VAL A 113 -1.32 12.15 4.84
N PRO A 114 -1.29 10.80 4.78
CA PRO A 114 -1.69 9.87 5.84
C PRO A 114 -0.57 9.34 6.75
N TYR A 115 0.70 9.66 6.49
CA TYR A 115 1.83 9.14 7.26
C TYR A 115 1.91 9.82 8.63
N LYS A 116 1.94 11.16 8.67
CA LYS A 116 1.86 12.01 9.87
C LYS A 116 2.70 11.48 11.03
N ALA A 117 3.99 11.32 10.75
CA ALA A 117 4.98 10.80 11.68
C ALA A 117 4.68 9.39 12.22
N ARG A 118 3.91 8.56 11.49
CA ARG A 118 3.71 7.12 11.78
C ARG A 118 4.65 6.28 10.93
N VAL A 119 5.92 6.64 10.96
CA VAL A 119 6.95 6.10 10.09
C VAL A 119 8.11 5.54 10.92
N GLY A 120 9.00 4.80 10.28
CA GLY A 120 10.22 4.33 10.91
C GLY A 120 11.17 3.66 9.92
N ALA A 121 12.43 3.62 10.33
CA ALA A 121 13.44 2.78 9.73
C ALA A 121 13.33 1.36 10.27
N VAL A 122 13.67 0.36 9.45
CA VAL A 122 13.68 -1.03 9.88
C VAL A 122 15.01 -1.69 9.55
N SER A 123 15.35 -2.71 10.33
CA SER A 123 16.51 -3.57 10.07
C SER A 123 16.47 -4.23 8.68
N PRO A 124 17.62 -4.65 8.12
CA PRO A 124 17.70 -5.22 6.78
C PRO A 124 16.77 -6.41 6.53
N VAL A 125 16.45 -7.19 7.58
CA VAL A 125 15.53 -8.35 7.49
C VAL A 125 14.09 -7.95 7.11
N LEU A 126 13.66 -6.73 7.46
CA LEU A 126 12.36 -6.19 7.08
C LEU A 126 12.46 -5.23 5.89
N PHE A 127 13.57 -4.48 5.77
CA PHE A 127 13.80 -3.55 4.67
C PHE A 127 13.97 -4.26 3.33
N LYS A 128 14.64 -5.43 3.33
CA LYS A 128 14.79 -6.31 2.17
C LYS A 128 15.29 -5.58 0.91
N ASN A 129 16.35 -4.79 1.06
CA ASN A 129 16.92 -4.01 -0.04
C ASN A 129 15.89 -3.10 -0.75
N GLY A 130 14.92 -2.56 0.00
CA GLY A 130 13.88 -1.67 -0.52
C GLY A 130 12.54 -2.34 -0.82
N GLU A 131 12.48 -3.68 -0.94
CA GLU A 131 11.19 -4.38 -1.12
C GLU A 131 10.23 -4.16 0.06
N GLY A 132 10.75 -3.84 1.24
CA GLY A 132 9.96 -3.52 2.42
C GLY A 132 9.41 -2.10 2.47
N CYS A 133 9.81 -1.21 1.54
CA CYS A 133 9.30 0.16 1.50
C CYS A 133 7.78 0.18 1.32
N GLY A 134 7.10 1.06 2.06
CA GLY A 134 5.65 1.18 2.03
C GLY A 134 4.91 0.14 2.88
N ALA A 135 5.57 -0.95 3.30
CA ALA A 135 4.94 -1.98 4.14
C ALA A 135 4.49 -1.44 5.50
N CYS A 136 3.35 -1.92 5.99
CA CYS A 136 2.81 -1.52 7.29
C CYS A 136 2.94 -2.62 8.36
N TYR A 137 3.33 -2.20 9.55
CA TYR A 137 3.42 -3.07 10.72
C TYR A 137 2.66 -2.50 11.90
N LYS A 138 1.97 -3.36 12.65
CA LYS A 138 1.58 -3.02 14.01
C LYS A 138 2.75 -3.33 14.93
N VAL A 139 3.15 -2.36 15.75
CA VAL A 139 4.19 -2.51 16.76
C VAL A 139 3.59 -2.23 18.13
N LYS A 140 3.88 -3.09 19.10
CA LYS A 140 3.34 -3.02 20.45
C LYS A 140 4.45 -3.20 21.47
N CYS A 141 4.59 -2.21 22.35
CA CYS A 141 5.46 -2.31 23.51
C CYS A 141 4.87 -3.26 24.59
N LEU A 142 5.77 -3.89 25.36
CA LEU A 142 5.44 -4.92 26.35
C LEU A 142 5.50 -4.45 27.82
N ASP A 143 6.16 -3.34 28.14
CA ASP A 143 6.29 -2.85 29.52
C ASP A 143 4.94 -2.33 30.04
N GLN A 144 4.26 -3.12 30.88
CA GLN A 144 2.92 -2.82 31.38
C GLN A 144 2.86 -1.57 32.28
N SER A 145 3.99 -1.12 32.82
CA SER A 145 4.03 0.08 33.68
C SER A 145 3.85 1.37 32.89
N ILE A 146 4.11 1.34 31.58
CA ILE A 146 4.22 2.54 30.76
C ILE A 146 3.55 2.41 29.38
N CYS A 147 3.44 1.20 28.85
CA CYS A 147 2.97 0.97 27.50
C CYS A 147 1.45 0.87 27.43
N SER A 148 0.91 1.50 26.39
CA SER A 148 -0.50 1.40 26.06
C SER A 148 -0.85 -0.02 25.64
N ARG A 149 -2.11 -0.43 25.86
CA ARG A 149 -2.61 -1.73 25.36
C ARG A 149 -2.72 -1.76 23.83
N ARG A 150 -2.77 -0.60 23.17
CA ARG A 150 -2.92 -0.46 21.72
C ARG A 150 -1.57 -0.51 21.03
N ALA A 151 -1.53 -1.21 19.90
CA ALA A 151 -0.40 -1.17 18.99
C ALA A 151 -0.44 0.09 18.12
N VAL A 152 0.71 0.64 17.79
CA VAL A 152 0.86 1.70 16.79
C VAL A 152 1.06 1.04 15.44
N THR A 153 0.40 1.55 14.40
CA THR A 153 0.69 1.11 13.03
C THR A 153 1.67 2.08 12.40
N ILE A 154 2.83 1.56 12.01
CA ILE A 154 3.91 2.28 11.35
C ILE A 154 3.98 1.88 9.88
N ILE A 155 4.59 2.76 9.10
CA ILE A 155 4.89 2.59 7.67
C ILE A 155 6.41 2.57 7.55
N VAL A 156 6.94 1.62 6.80
CA VAL A 156 8.38 1.54 6.54
C VAL A 156 8.75 2.60 5.50
N THR A 157 9.60 3.55 5.90
CA THR A 157 10.02 4.66 5.03
C THR A 157 11.55 4.79 4.92
N ASP A 158 12.29 3.95 5.65
CA ASP A 158 13.73 4.07 5.77
C ASP A 158 14.37 2.74 6.17
N GLU A 159 15.69 2.68 6.05
CA GLU A 159 16.53 1.55 6.46
C GLU A 159 17.40 1.93 7.66
N CYS A 160 17.50 1.03 8.62
CA CYS A 160 18.50 1.08 9.67
C CYS A 160 19.49 -0.07 9.45
N PRO A 161 20.65 0.16 8.80
CA PRO A 161 21.56 -0.94 8.44
C PRO A 161 22.53 -1.34 9.57
N GLY A 162 22.77 -0.42 10.52
CA GLY A 162 23.84 -0.52 11.53
C GLY A 162 23.35 -0.65 12.97
N GLY A 163 24.30 -0.81 13.90
CA GLY A 163 24.05 -0.72 15.34
C GLY A 163 23.00 -1.71 15.84
N TYR A 164 21.91 -1.20 16.42
CA TYR A 164 20.79 -2.00 16.95
C TYR A 164 20.14 -2.91 15.91
N CYS A 165 20.23 -2.53 14.63
CA CYS A 165 19.60 -3.21 13.51
C CYS A 165 20.50 -4.25 12.84
N SER A 166 21.75 -4.39 13.30
CA SER A 166 22.72 -5.34 12.74
C SER A 166 22.56 -6.76 13.30
N GLY A 167 23.21 -7.73 12.66
CA GLY A 167 23.30 -9.11 13.16
C GLY A 167 22.05 -9.96 12.91
N GLY A 168 21.24 -9.60 11.91
CA GLY A 168 20.03 -10.37 11.54
C GLY A 168 18.87 -10.26 12.53
N LYS A 169 18.95 -9.32 13.47
CA LYS A 169 17.86 -9.03 14.42
C LYS A 169 16.74 -8.28 13.71
N THR A 170 15.50 -8.56 14.09
CA THR A 170 14.37 -7.71 13.70
C THR A 170 14.32 -6.50 14.62
N HIS A 171 14.51 -5.32 14.05
CA HIS A 171 14.55 -4.06 14.78
C HIS A 171 13.74 -2.97 14.07
N PHE A 172 13.09 -2.12 14.87
CA PHE A 172 12.35 -0.93 14.42
C PHE A 172 12.96 0.32 15.02
N ASP A 173 13.56 1.18 14.21
CA ASP A 173 14.01 2.50 14.65
C ASP A 173 12.96 3.54 14.26
N LEU A 174 12.05 3.83 15.19
CA LEU A 174 10.81 4.54 14.93
C LEU A 174 11.00 6.06 14.96
N SER A 175 10.12 6.81 14.30
CA SER A 175 10.06 8.26 14.57
C SER A 175 9.75 8.52 16.05
N GLY A 176 10.24 9.65 16.58
CA GLY A 176 9.96 10.05 17.97
C GLY A 176 8.47 10.05 18.31
N ALA A 177 7.62 10.55 17.39
CA ALA A 177 6.17 10.52 17.56
C ALA A 177 5.61 9.08 17.57
N ALA A 178 6.02 8.21 16.64
CA ALA A 178 5.54 6.83 16.57
C ALA A 178 5.92 6.02 17.80
N PHE A 179 7.17 6.16 18.26
CA PHE A 179 7.67 5.49 19.47
C PHE A 179 6.85 5.90 20.70
N SER A 180 6.62 7.20 20.85
CA SER A 180 5.89 7.78 21.99
C SER A 180 4.42 7.39 22.01
N ARG A 181 3.79 7.18 20.84
CA ARG A 181 2.40 6.71 20.72
C ARG A 181 2.20 5.28 21.24
N MET A 182 3.26 4.51 21.47
CA MET A 182 3.16 3.21 22.13
C MET A 182 2.98 3.33 23.65
N ALA A 183 3.27 4.48 24.26
CA ALA A 183 3.09 4.72 25.68
C ALA A 183 1.62 5.05 26.02
N VAL A 184 1.26 4.91 27.29
CA VAL A 184 0.05 5.55 27.84
C VAL A 184 0.17 7.07 27.63
N SER A 185 -0.96 7.74 27.39
CA SER A 185 -0.98 9.19 27.18
C SER A 185 -0.18 9.93 28.25
N GLY A 186 0.67 10.87 27.82
CA GLY A 186 1.57 11.63 28.70
C GLY A 186 2.86 10.91 29.12
N HIS A 187 3.03 9.61 28.82
CA HIS A 187 4.20 8.82 29.21
C HIS A 187 5.23 8.61 28.07
N GLY A 188 5.05 9.28 26.93
CA GLY A 188 5.98 9.25 25.80
C GLY A 188 7.44 9.56 26.18
N PRO A 189 7.72 10.63 26.95
CA PRO A 189 9.08 10.93 27.39
C PRO A 189 9.73 9.80 28.18
N GLN A 190 9.00 9.21 29.13
CA GLN A 190 9.50 8.13 29.97
C GLN A 190 9.79 6.87 29.14
N LEU A 191 9.00 6.61 28.09
CA LEU A 191 9.22 5.47 27.21
C LEU A 191 10.47 5.72 26.36
N ARG A 192 10.60 6.91 25.76
CA ARG A 192 11.79 7.32 24.99
C ARG A 192 13.08 7.24 25.82
N ASN A 193 13.02 7.58 27.10
CA ASN A 193 14.18 7.50 28.02
C ASN A 193 14.65 6.07 28.30
N ARG A 194 13.89 5.04 27.93
CA ARG A 194 14.36 3.64 27.97
C ARG A 194 15.39 3.36 26.87
N GLY A 195 15.46 4.18 25.82
CA GLY A 195 16.31 3.96 24.66
C GLY A 195 15.80 2.80 23.82
N GLU A 196 16.42 1.63 23.96
CA GLU A 196 15.98 0.39 23.33
C GLU A 196 14.94 -0.33 24.22
N ILE A 197 13.84 -0.78 23.60
CA ILE A 197 12.81 -1.57 24.28
C ILE A 197 12.48 -2.85 23.53
N SER A 198 12.02 -3.87 24.26
CA SER A 198 11.41 -5.05 23.64
C SER A 198 9.98 -4.74 23.18
N VAL A 199 9.68 -5.13 21.94
CA VAL A 199 8.36 -4.99 21.33
C VAL A 199 7.91 -6.32 20.73
N VAL A 200 6.63 -6.39 20.40
CA VAL A 200 6.14 -7.37 19.44
C VAL A 200 5.56 -6.65 18.24
N PHE A 201 5.71 -7.26 17.07
CA PHE A 201 5.18 -6.71 15.84
C PHE A 201 4.43 -7.75 15.02
N ARG A 202 3.63 -7.29 14.07
CA ARG A 202 3.05 -8.13 13.03
C ARG A 202 2.76 -7.31 11.78
N ARG A 203 2.84 -7.94 10.61
CA ARG A 203 2.47 -7.30 9.35
C ARG A 203 0.96 -7.04 9.31
N THR A 204 0.56 -5.88 8.82
CA THR A 204 -0.84 -5.48 8.72
C THR A 204 -1.06 -4.77 7.40
N PRO A 205 -2.27 -4.85 6.82
CA PRO A 205 -2.61 -4.02 5.69
C PRO A 205 -2.45 -2.53 6.03
N CYS A 206 -1.80 -1.78 5.13
CA CYS A 206 -1.84 -0.33 5.07
C CYS A 206 -3.28 0.15 4.82
N LYS A 207 -3.59 1.35 5.32
CA LYS A 207 -4.91 1.96 5.23
C LYS A 207 -4.79 3.45 4.95
N TYR A 208 -4.87 3.82 3.68
CA TYR A 208 -4.78 5.20 3.23
C TYR A 208 -6.15 5.74 2.84
N HIS A 209 -6.94 6.12 3.85
CA HIS A 209 -8.27 6.69 3.62
C HIS A 209 -8.19 7.94 2.74
N GLN A 210 -9.05 7.99 1.71
CA GLN A 210 -9.18 9.12 0.78
C GLN A 210 -7.94 9.38 -0.09
N GLN A 211 -6.98 8.46 -0.13
CA GLN A 211 -5.87 8.50 -1.08
C GLN A 211 -6.03 7.39 -2.11
N ASN A 212 -5.61 7.67 -3.34
CA ASN A 212 -5.39 6.66 -4.36
C ASN A 212 -3.88 6.43 -4.46
N ILE A 213 -3.49 5.29 -5.03
CA ILE A 213 -2.10 5.06 -5.43
C ILE A 213 -1.66 6.22 -6.32
N ALA A 214 -0.53 6.82 -5.98
CA ALA A 214 0.09 7.89 -6.74
C ALA A 214 1.46 7.47 -7.26
N PHE A 215 1.86 8.06 -8.38
CA PHE A 215 3.16 7.85 -9.00
C PHE A 215 3.85 9.20 -9.09
N HIS A 216 4.97 9.32 -8.41
CA HIS A 216 5.82 10.50 -8.42
C HIS A 216 6.98 10.27 -9.36
N VAL A 217 7.17 11.17 -10.34
CA VAL A 217 8.32 11.13 -11.23
C VAL A 217 9.50 11.78 -10.54
N ASN A 218 10.52 11.00 -10.20
CA ASN A 218 11.67 11.48 -9.47
C ASN A 218 12.46 12.49 -10.30
N GLU A 219 13.04 13.47 -9.62
CA GLU A 219 13.99 14.41 -10.23
C GLU A 219 15.14 13.65 -10.92
N GLY A 220 15.59 14.17 -12.05
CA GLY A 220 16.57 13.50 -12.91
C GLY A 220 15.96 12.54 -13.94
N SER A 221 14.64 12.30 -13.90
CA SER A 221 13.95 11.64 -15.00
C SER A 221 14.09 12.44 -16.30
N THR A 222 14.34 11.73 -17.40
CA THR A 222 14.52 12.27 -18.75
C THR A 222 13.66 11.50 -19.76
N PRO A 223 13.58 11.93 -21.03
CA PRO A 223 12.91 11.14 -22.06
C PRO A 223 13.51 9.73 -22.30
N PHE A 224 14.72 9.44 -21.79
CA PHE A 224 15.41 8.17 -22.00
C PHE A 224 15.65 7.38 -20.70
N TRP A 225 15.32 7.97 -19.54
CA TRP A 225 15.47 7.32 -18.24
C TRP A 225 14.33 7.78 -17.32
N LEU A 226 13.60 6.83 -16.76
CA LEU A 226 12.44 7.09 -15.91
C LEU A 226 12.68 6.49 -14.53
N SER A 227 12.53 7.31 -13.50
CA SER A 227 12.48 6.85 -12.12
C SER A 227 11.18 7.30 -11.47
N LEU A 228 10.52 6.35 -10.82
CA LEU A 228 9.23 6.54 -10.19
C LEU A 228 9.34 6.17 -8.72
N LEU A 229 8.74 6.99 -7.86
CA LEU A 229 8.31 6.60 -6.53
C LEU A 229 6.82 6.30 -6.59
N VAL A 230 6.41 5.18 -5.99
CA VAL A 230 5.00 4.88 -5.80
C VAL A 230 4.63 5.26 -4.37
N GLU A 231 3.44 5.84 -4.21
CA GLU A 231 2.95 6.35 -2.94
C GLU A 231 1.55 5.81 -2.66
N TYR A 232 1.23 5.68 -1.37
CA TYR A 232 -0.09 5.28 -0.87
C TYR A 232 -0.56 3.91 -1.36
N GLU A 233 0.34 2.95 -1.40
CA GLU A 233 0.06 1.54 -1.67
C GLU A 233 -0.81 0.95 -0.56
N ASP A 234 -2.13 1.00 -0.76
CA ASP A 234 -3.08 0.42 0.19
C ASP A 234 -2.98 -1.11 0.20
N GLY A 235 -3.42 -1.74 1.29
CA GLY A 235 -3.32 -3.20 1.41
C GLY A 235 -1.89 -3.63 1.78
N ASP A 236 -1.22 -4.37 0.91
CA ASP A 236 0.03 -5.05 1.26
C ASP A 236 1.19 -4.07 1.54
N GLY A 237 1.18 -2.93 0.86
CA GLY A 237 2.13 -1.83 1.02
C GLY A 237 3.47 -2.00 0.29
N ASP A 238 3.83 -3.22 -0.12
CA ASP A 238 5.02 -3.50 -0.94
C ASP A 238 4.65 -3.74 -2.42
N ILE A 239 5.64 -3.59 -3.31
CA ILE A 239 5.47 -3.73 -4.76
C ILE A 239 6.30 -4.91 -5.26
N GLY A 240 5.62 -5.93 -5.79
CA GLY A 240 6.29 -7.12 -6.34
C GLY A 240 6.81 -6.96 -7.77
N ALA A 241 6.19 -6.10 -8.58
CA ALA A 241 6.63 -5.80 -9.94
C ALA A 241 6.01 -4.49 -10.46
N MET A 242 6.73 -3.80 -11.34
CA MET A 242 6.24 -2.66 -12.11
C MET A 242 6.51 -2.88 -13.59
N GLN A 243 5.53 -2.58 -14.44
CA GLN A 243 5.63 -2.64 -15.88
C GLN A 243 5.02 -1.37 -16.48
N ILE A 244 5.63 -0.88 -17.56
CA ILE A 244 5.14 0.28 -18.29
C ILE A 244 4.88 -0.12 -19.74
N GLN A 245 3.82 0.45 -20.33
CA GLN A 245 3.50 0.31 -21.74
C GLN A 245 3.24 1.70 -22.29
N GLN A 246 3.90 2.04 -23.40
CA GLN A 246 3.64 3.30 -24.06
C GLN A 246 2.24 3.29 -24.66
N ALA A 247 1.50 4.39 -24.50
CA ALA A 247 0.19 4.51 -25.14
C ALA A 247 0.35 4.30 -26.66
N ASN A 248 -0.49 3.43 -27.22
CA ASN A 248 -0.49 3.05 -28.64
C ASN A 248 0.69 2.19 -29.12
N SER A 249 1.50 1.62 -28.23
CA SER A 249 2.42 0.53 -28.62
C SER A 249 1.68 -0.80 -28.63
N ALA A 250 1.70 -1.51 -29.76
CA ALA A 250 1.25 -2.91 -29.83
C ALA A 250 2.19 -3.78 -28.97
N GLN A 251 1.61 -4.77 -28.27
CA GLN A 251 2.35 -5.74 -27.47
C GLN A 251 2.77 -6.93 -28.34
#